data_AF-A0A5C9CCR5-F1
#
_entry.id   AF-A0A5C9CCR5-F1
#
_cell.length_a   1.000
_cell.length_b   1.000
_cell.length_c   1.000
_cell.angle_alpha   90.00
_cell.angle_beta   90.00
_cell.angle_gamma   90.00
#
_symmetry.space_group_name_H-M   'P 1'
#
loop_
_entity.id
_entity.type
_entity.pdbx_description
1 polymer ?
#
loop_
_entity_poly.entity_id
_entity_poly.type
_entity_poly.pdbx_seq_one_letter_code
_entity_poly.pdbx_strand_id
1 'polypeptide(L)'
;MNATDKSNEKAHNMASVSPDPKTGLPRVQFAGLDGKRKTLRLGRVSMNYASGVCDHVEEIINAGMVNRSMRRTTAEWLADMPPKMEKKLVKVGLIHPREAATRITLGQFLADYQKRRDDVKAATRITYRNTVRNLLEVFGADRPLDSITPADADDFRRALQRRGDDPDTAKPKSTTLGVKLFDVAVVMLKVNGRVARELKARWLTSPKLPKPIGQIYQSRRENLYPLDKVIGFLRQTEAEPAEGWDAVAQHLRSRQLKPAGNAKRGLSPVTVARRCGRAKQFFRAVRRTLIPSNPFDDVCGGPKANAENAHFIEQATIAKVIDACPNAEWRLLVALSRFGGLRVPSEALTLRWSDVDWAESRMTVHAAKTEHHEGKATRVVPIFAELRPYLEDVFDPAAEYVLPSLQHEAGQRGDWRAVNLRTRFEKIVKRAGVTQWPRLWHNLRASRQTELEERFPSHVVCQWLGNSEAIARKHYLQVREVDFQKATQKATQHTLECVGITSHGVTTNAKTPGKPRVLALKVGDEGLEPATSTV
;
A
#
# COMPACT_ATOMS: atom_id res chain seq x y z
N MET A 1 8.29 -78.93 58.82
CA MET A 1 7.57 -77.84 59.52
C MET A 1 8.24 -76.54 59.11
N ASN A 2 7.64 -75.83 58.16
CA ASN A 2 8.18 -74.61 57.57
C ASN A 2 7.77 -73.40 58.41
N ALA A 3 8.75 -72.61 58.84
CA ALA A 3 8.57 -71.24 59.29
C ALA A 3 9.65 -70.38 58.60
N THR A 4 9.47 -70.15 57.30
CA THR A 4 10.25 -69.18 56.53
C THR A 4 9.62 -67.80 56.70
N ASP A 5 10.34 -66.97 57.46
CA ASP A 5 10.61 -65.55 57.22
C ASP A 5 9.67 -64.83 56.21
N LYS A 6 8.67 -64.12 56.75
CA LYS A 6 7.79 -63.18 56.02
C LYS A 6 8.13 -61.72 56.34
N SER A 7 9.40 -61.36 56.35
CA SER A 7 9.82 -59.99 56.69
C SER A 7 10.57 -59.23 55.58
N ASN A 8 10.63 -59.75 54.35
CA ASN A 8 11.44 -59.12 53.30
C ASN A 8 10.77 -59.12 51.91
N GLU A 9 9.70 -58.33 51.73
CA GLU A 9 9.25 -57.91 50.38
C GLU A 9 8.37 -56.64 50.46
N LYS A 10 8.92 -55.54 51.00
CA LYS A 10 8.42 -54.19 50.68
C LYS A 10 9.47 -53.51 49.83
N ALA A 11 9.43 -53.74 48.52
CA ALA A 11 10.01 -52.79 47.58
C ALA A 11 9.46 -51.41 47.96
N HIS A 12 10.36 -50.46 48.24
CA HIS A 12 9.99 -49.09 48.57
C HIS A 12 9.34 -48.45 47.34
N ASN A 13 8.02 -48.60 47.17
CA ASN A 13 7.29 -47.88 46.13
C ASN A 13 7.44 -46.37 46.39
N MET A 14 7.95 -45.66 45.39
CA MET A 14 8.26 -44.23 45.46
C MET A 14 6.99 -43.37 45.38
N ALA A 15 5.89 -43.97 44.93
CA ALA A 15 4.55 -43.42 44.98
C ALA A 15 3.52 -44.46 45.50
N SER A 16 2.47 -44.01 46.17
CA SER A 16 1.39 -44.86 46.68
C SER A 16 0.05 -44.17 46.62
N VAL A 17 -1.00 -44.90 46.26
CA VAL A 17 -2.39 -44.43 46.32
C VAL A 17 -2.94 -44.61 47.73
N SER A 18 -3.53 -43.58 48.30
CA SER A 18 -4.26 -43.65 49.58
C SER A 18 -5.54 -42.81 49.52
N PRO A 19 -6.57 -43.10 50.33
CA PRO A 19 -7.70 -42.19 50.50
C PRO A 19 -7.28 -40.96 51.32
N ASP A 20 -7.82 -39.78 51.00
CA ASP A 20 -7.61 -38.58 51.81
C ASP A 20 -8.39 -38.70 53.14
N PRO A 21 -7.75 -38.55 54.31
CA PRO A 21 -8.38 -38.72 55.62
C PRO A 21 -9.58 -37.82 55.88
N LYS A 22 -9.67 -36.67 55.19
CA LYS A 22 -10.76 -35.71 55.39
C LYS A 22 -11.94 -35.93 54.45
N THR A 23 -11.69 -36.42 53.23
CA THR A 23 -12.71 -36.47 52.17
C THR A 23 -12.98 -37.88 51.64
N GLY A 24 -12.16 -38.87 52.02
CA GLY A 24 -12.22 -40.25 51.51
C GLY A 24 -11.80 -40.41 50.05
N LEU A 25 -11.50 -39.31 49.34
CA LEU A 25 -11.20 -39.34 47.91
C LEU A 25 -9.77 -39.80 47.61
N PRO A 26 -9.51 -40.46 46.46
CA PRO A 26 -8.17 -40.92 46.10
C PRO A 26 -7.13 -39.78 45.97
N ARG A 27 -5.94 -40.03 46.53
CA ARG A 27 -4.74 -39.20 46.38
C ARG A 27 -3.51 -40.09 46.14
N VAL A 28 -2.52 -39.54 45.44
CA VAL A 28 -1.21 -40.16 45.25
C VAL A 28 -0.22 -39.44 46.15
N GLN A 29 0.50 -40.18 46.99
CA GLN A 29 1.60 -39.67 47.82
C GLN A 29 2.91 -40.20 47.27
N PHE A 30 3.91 -39.33 47.11
CA PHE A 30 5.19 -39.69 46.52
C PHE A 30 6.34 -38.89 47.13
N ALA A 31 7.58 -39.36 46.99
CA ALA A 31 8.77 -38.58 47.31
C ALA A 31 9.21 -37.79 46.07
N GLY A 32 9.23 -36.46 46.16
CA GLY A 32 9.68 -35.60 45.07
C GLY A 32 11.19 -35.72 44.81
N LEU A 33 11.67 -35.19 43.68
CA LEU A 33 13.10 -35.08 43.37
C LEU A 33 13.87 -34.20 44.38
N ASP A 34 13.16 -33.39 45.15
CA ASP A 34 13.67 -32.59 46.27
C ASP A 34 13.77 -33.38 47.60
N GLY A 35 13.50 -34.69 47.57
CA GLY A 35 13.51 -35.57 48.75
C GLY A 35 12.31 -35.37 49.69
N LYS A 36 11.39 -34.44 49.40
CA LYS A 36 10.24 -34.14 50.26
C LYS A 36 9.02 -34.98 49.85
N ARG A 37 8.26 -35.48 50.83
CA ARG A 37 6.97 -36.15 50.54
C ARG A 37 5.94 -35.14 50.07
N LYS A 38 5.37 -35.38 48.89
CA LYS A 38 4.33 -34.55 48.26
C LYS A 38 3.05 -35.36 48.07
N THR A 39 1.94 -34.65 47.92
CA THR A 39 0.61 -35.26 47.78
C THR A 39 -0.14 -34.65 46.60
N LEU A 40 -0.49 -35.50 45.63
CA LEU A 40 -1.32 -35.18 44.48
C LEU A 40 -2.78 -35.62 44.74
N ARG A 41 -3.69 -34.66 44.92
CA ARG A 41 -5.12 -34.94 45.14
C ARG A 41 -5.85 -35.07 43.80
N LEU A 42 -6.36 -36.27 43.50
CA LEU A 42 -7.00 -36.55 42.20
C LEU A 42 -8.46 -36.10 42.15
N GLY A 43 -9.18 -36.18 43.28
CA GLY A 43 -10.60 -35.86 43.37
C GLY A 43 -11.45 -37.11 43.17
N ARG A 44 -12.71 -36.96 42.71
CA ARG A 44 -13.62 -38.09 42.45
C ARG A 44 -13.20 -38.83 41.17
N VAL A 45 -12.36 -39.85 41.33
CA VAL A 45 -11.87 -40.74 40.26
C VAL A 45 -11.95 -42.19 40.71
N SER A 46 -11.96 -43.13 39.77
CA SER A 46 -11.91 -44.57 40.10
C SER A 46 -10.54 -44.95 40.67
N MET A 47 -10.49 -46.01 41.49
CA MET A 47 -9.22 -46.51 42.02
C MET A 47 -8.27 -46.98 40.90
N ASN A 48 -8.79 -47.60 39.84
CA ASN A 48 -7.98 -48.01 38.68
C ASN A 48 -7.33 -46.81 37.99
N TYR A 49 -8.05 -45.69 37.83
CA TYR A 49 -7.47 -44.47 37.27
C TYR A 49 -6.44 -43.86 38.24
N ALA A 50 -6.70 -43.89 39.54
CA ALA A 50 -5.75 -43.41 40.54
C ALA A 50 -4.45 -44.23 40.56
N SER A 51 -4.54 -45.55 40.42
CA SER A 51 -3.38 -46.43 40.25
C SER A 51 -2.60 -46.13 38.98
N GLY A 52 -3.27 -45.98 37.82
CA GLY A 52 -2.58 -45.60 36.58
C GLY A 52 -1.86 -44.25 36.66
N VAL A 53 -2.44 -43.26 37.35
CA VAL A 53 -1.74 -41.98 37.61
C VAL A 53 -0.55 -42.17 38.56
N CYS A 54 -0.66 -43.07 39.55
CA CYS A 54 0.44 -43.41 40.45
C CYS A 54 1.64 -43.98 39.68
N ASP A 55 1.39 -44.91 38.76
CA ASP A 55 2.42 -45.55 37.93
C ASP A 55 3.17 -44.53 37.06
N HIS A 56 2.45 -43.59 36.44
CA HIS A 56 3.06 -42.52 35.66
C HIS A 56 3.87 -41.54 36.53
N VAL A 57 3.39 -41.21 37.73
CA VAL A 57 4.11 -40.35 38.67
C VAL A 57 5.41 -41.00 39.12
N GLU A 58 5.37 -42.30 39.43
CA GLU A 58 6.55 -43.07 39.82
C GLU A 58 7.59 -43.14 38.69
N GLU A 59 7.16 -43.39 37.45
CA GLU A 59 8.03 -43.38 36.28
C GLU A 59 8.68 -41.99 36.05
N ILE A 60 7.94 -40.89 36.22
CA ILE A 60 8.50 -39.53 36.08
C ILE A 60 9.59 -39.28 37.12
N ILE A 61 9.37 -39.69 38.38
CA ILE A 61 10.35 -39.53 39.45
C ILE A 61 11.59 -40.39 39.17
N ASN A 62 11.39 -41.65 38.79
CA ASN A 62 12.49 -42.56 38.47
C ASN A 62 13.32 -42.04 37.30
N ALA A 63 12.68 -41.65 36.19
CA ALA A 63 13.37 -41.06 35.05
C ALA A 63 14.17 -39.81 35.43
N GLY A 64 13.62 -38.94 36.28
CA GLY A 64 14.29 -37.74 36.78
C GLY A 64 15.46 -38.02 37.73
N MET A 65 15.36 -39.05 38.59
CA MET A 65 16.41 -39.41 39.56
C MET A 65 17.67 -39.96 38.91
N VAL A 66 17.52 -40.81 37.88
CA VAL A 66 18.66 -41.45 37.20
C VAL A 66 18.99 -40.82 35.85
N ASN A 67 18.42 -39.65 35.54
CA ASN A 67 18.57 -38.93 34.27
C ASN A 67 18.39 -39.84 33.04
N ARG A 68 17.27 -40.58 33.02
CA ARG A 68 16.90 -41.48 31.91
C ARG A 68 15.72 -40.93 31.12
N SER A 69 15.59 -41.37 29.87
CA SER A 69 14.41 -41.08 29.05
C SER A 69 13.16 -41.75 29.64
N MET A 70 12.05 -41.02 29.66
CA MET A 70 10.75 -41.55 30.07
C MET A 70 10.25 -42.62 29.08
N ARG A 71 9.54 -43.64 29.58
CA ARG A 71 8.79 -44.58 28.74
C ARG A 71 7.79 -43.86 27.83
N ARG A 72 7.59 -44.42 26.63
CA ARG A 72 6.67 -43.89 25.61
C ARG A 72 5.26 -43.64 26.15
N THR A 73 4.72 -44.59 26.92
CA THR A 73 3.36 -44.50 27.49
C THR A 73 3.20 -43.30 28.44
N THR A 74 4.20 -43.01 29.27
CA THR A 74 4.20 -41.86 30.17
C THR A 74 4.40 -40.55 29.40
N ALA A 75 5.22 -40.55 28.34
CA ALA A 75 5.40 -39.40 27.47
C ALA A 75 4.11 -39.05 26.69
N GLU A 76 3.43 -40.05 26.13
CA GLU A 76 2.12 -39.91 25.47
C GLU A 76 1.05 -39.42 26.45
N TRP A 77 1.00 -40.00 27.65
CA TRP A 77 0.09 -39.55 28.72
C TRP A 77 0.34 -38.10 29.13
N LEU A 78 1.61 -37.68 29.22
CA LEU A 78 1.97 -36.28 29.46
C LEU A 78 1.57 -35.37 28.30
N ALA A 79 1.62 -35.84 27.05
CA ALA A 79 1.25 -35.08 25.85
C ALA A 79 -0.27 -34.85 25.75
N ASP A 80 -1.08 -35.86 26.06
CA ASP A 80 -2.55 -35.82 25.91
C ASP A 80 -3.30 -35.43 27.20
N MET A 81 -2.58 -34.91 28.19
CA MET A 81 -3.14 -34.61 29.51
C MET A 81 -4.08 -33.38 29.52
N PRO A 82 -5.23 -33.45 30.22
CA PRO A 82 -6.11 -32.29 30.42
C PRO A 82 -5.45 -31.15 31.25
N PRO A 83 -5.72 -29.86 30.94
CA PRO A 83 -5.09 -28.71 31.62
C PRO A 83 -5.27 -28.68 33.15
N LYS A 84 -6.35 -29.27 33.65
CA LYS A 84 -6.62 -29.36 35.10
C LYS A 84 -5.66 -30.29 35.81
N MET A 85 -5.23 -31.38 35.17
CA MET A 85 -4.26 -32.32 35.74
C MET A 85 -2.85 -31.76 35.64
N GLU A 86 -2.51 -31.11 34.51
CA GLU A 86 -1.22 -30.42 34.33
C GLU A 86 -0.96 -29.43 35.47
N LYS A 87 -1.92 -28.55 35.77
CA LYS A 87 -1.83 -27.60 36.91
C LYS A 87 -1.54 -28.29 38.25
N LYS A 88 -2.10 -29.48 38.48
CA LYS A 88 -1.87 -30.23 39.71
C LYS A 88 -0.45 -30.80 39.76
N LEU A 89 0.07 -31.33 38.64
CA LEU A 89 1.42 -31.86 38.54
C LEU A 89 2.49 -30.77 38.64
N VAL A 90 2.27 -29.62 38.00
CA VAL A 90 3.11 -28.42 38.13
C VAL A 90 3.14 -27.93 39.57
N LYS A 91 1.98 -27.86 40.25
CA LYS A 91 1.89 -27.41 41.65
C LYS A 91 2.70 -28.28 42.61
N VAL A 92 2.80 -29.58 42.34
CA VAL A 92 3.62 -30.49 43.15
C VAL A 92 5.06 -30.60 42.64
N GLY A 93 5.43 -29.87 41.58
CA GLY A 93 6.78 -29.82 41.03
C GLY A 93 7.23 -31.13 40.37
N LEU A 94 6.29 -31.91 39.81
CA LEU A 94 6.62 -33.12 39.04
C LEU A 94 6.97 -32.82 37.58
N ILE A 95 6.39 -31.76 37.03
CA ILE A 95 6.65 -31.29 35.66
C ILE A 95 6.82 -29.77 35.69
N HIS A 96 7.57 -29.23 34.74
CA HIS A 96 7.55 -27.80 34.48
C HIS A 96 6.23 -27.41 33.79
N PRO A 97 5.71 -26.19 34.02
CA PRO A 97 4.60 -25.69 33.20
C PRO A 97 5.01 -25.81 31.74
N ARG A 98 4.12 -26.32 30.86
CA ARG A 98 4.35 -26.12 29.43
C ARG A 98 4.50 -24.63 29.23
N GLU A 99 5.65 -24.18 28.76
CA GLU A 99 5.80 -22.81 28.33
C GLU A 99 4.72 -22.61 27.26
N ALA A 100 3.65 -21.88 27.61
CA ALA A 100 2.96 -21.10 26.62
C ALA A 100 4.01 -20.09 26.18
N ALA A 101 4.88 -20.51 25.24
CA ALA A 101 5.84 -19.66 24.59
C ALA A 101 5.07 -18.39 24.29
N THR A 102 5.54 -17.26 24.82
CA THR A 102 4.84 -15.98 24.72
C THR A 102 4.89 -15.57 23.26
N ARG A 103 4.01 -16.18 22.45
CA ARG A 103 4.00 -16.04 21.00
C ARG A 103 3.58 -14.62 20.72
N ILE A 104 4.49 -13.86 20.12
CA ILE A 104 4.24 -12.48 19.71
C ILE A 104 3.03 -12.51 18.77
N THR A 105 2.03 -11.69 19.08
CA THR A 105 0.84 -11.59 18.22
C THR A 105 1.13 -10.70 17.01
N LEU A 106 0.35 -10.86 15.95
CA LEU A 106 0.44 -10.02 14.76
C LEU A 106 0.29 -8.53 15.10
N GLY A 107 -0.63 -8.19 16.01
CA GLY A 107 -0.85 -6.82 16.46
C GLY A 107 0.38 -6.21 17.13
N GLN A 108 0.99 -6.94 18.08
CA GLN A 108 2.21 -6.53 18.76
C GLN A 108 3.37 -6.35 17.77
N PHE A 109 3.55 -7.31 16.87
CA PHE A 109 4.58 -7.27 15.85
C PHE A 109 4.45 -6.05 14.92
N LEU A 110 3.26 -5.79 14.40
CA LEU A 110 3.04 -4.67 13.47
C LEU A 110 3.14 -3.30 14.15
N ALA A 111 2.78 -3.21 15.42
CA ALA A 111 2.96 -1.99 16.22
C ALA A 111 4.46 -1.69 16.44
N ASP A 112 5.23 -2.70 16.86
CA ASP A 112 6.69 -2.60 17.00
C ASP A 112 7.36 -2.24 15.67
N TYR A 113 6.96 -2.90 14.58
CA TYR A 113 7.49 -2.61 13.24
C TYR A 113 7.29 -1.13 12.85
N GLN A 114 6.11 -0.57 13.09
CA GLN A 114 5.85 0.84 12.79
C GLN A 114 6.67 1.79 13.67
N LYS A 115 6.81 1.48 14.97
CA LYS A 115 7.59 2.29 15.92
C LYS A 115 9.06 2.38 15.52
N ARG A 116 9.65 1.27 15.05
CA ARG A 116 11.06 1.21 14.64
C ARG A 116 11.36 1.83 13.28
N ARG A 117 10.33 2.21 12.49
CA ARG A 117 10.50 2.81 11.16
C ARG A 117 10.28 4.31 11.22
N ASP A 118 11.09 5.01 12.00
CA ASP A 118 11.15 6.48 12.04
C ASP A 118 11.84 7.07 10.80
N ASP A 119 12.70 6.29 10.16
CA ASP A 119 13.47 6.55 8.93
C ASP A 119 12.63 6.79 7.63
N VAL A 120 11.33 6.50 7.63
CA VAL A 120 10.51 6.57 6.40
C VAL A 120 9.75 7.88 6.23
N LYS A 121 9.67 8.37 4.98
CA LYS A 121 8.86 9.55 4.59
C LYS A 121 7.38 9.41 5.02
N ALA A 122 6.71 10.53 5.28
CA ALA A 122 5.31 10.56 5.74
C ALA A 122 4.34 9.80 4.81
N ALA A 123 4.49 9.92 3.48
CA ALA A 123 3.70 9.18 2.50
C ALA A 123 3.90 7.64 2.60
N THR A 124 5.12 7.20 2.95
CA THR A 124 5.41 5.79 3.19
C THR A 124 4.71 5.30 4.45
N ARG A 125 4.69 6.10 5.54
CA ARG A 125 3.94 5.76 6.78
C ARG A 125 2.45 5.56 6.51
N ILE A 126 1.84 6.40 5.67
CA ILE A 126 0.43 6.24 5.25
C ILE A 126 0.22 4.89 4.54
N THR A 127 1.16 4.54 3.65
CA THR A 127 1.10 3.27 2.92
C THR A 127 1.27 2.07 3.85
N TYR A 128 2.14 2.17 4.85
CA TYR A 128 2.33 1.13 5.86
C TYR A 128 1.06 0.93 6.68
N ARG A 129 0.50 2.01 7.21
CA ARG A 129 -0.75 1.99 8.00
C ARG A 129 -1.89 1.30 7.28
N ASN A 130 -2.07 1.61 5.99
CA ASN A 130 -3.10 0.96 5.18
C ASN A 130 -2.89 -0.56 5.03
N THR A 131 -1.63 -1.01 4.93
CA THR A 131 -1.33 -2.45 4.84
C THR A 131 -1.52 -3.13 6.20
N VAL A 132 -1.07 -2.49 7.28
CA VAL A 132 -1.28 -3.00 8.64
C VAL A 132 -2.76 -3.14 8.96
N ARG A 133 -3.57 -2.12 8.69
CA ARG A 133 -5.02 -2.21 8.87
C ARG A 133 -5.60 -3.41 8.12
N ASN A 134 -5.22 -3.59 6.85
CA ASN A 134 -5.71 -4.71 6.06
C ASN A 134 -5.29 -6.07 6.65
N LEU A 135 -4.05 -6.21 7.13
CA LEU A 135 -3.57 -7.44 7.77
C LEU A 135 -4.35 -7.74 9.05
N LEU A 136 -4.60 -6.73 9.88
CA LEU A 136 -5.38 -6.87 11.11
C LEU A 136 -6.85 -7.17 10.84
N GLU A 137 -7.44 -6.58 9.79
CA GLU A 137 -8.82 -6.86 9.36
C GLU A 137 -9.00 -8.32 8.91
N VAL A 138 -8.00 -8.91 8.24
CA VAL A 138 -8.09 -10.28 7.71
C VAL A 138 -7.72 -11.32 8.76
N PHE A 139 -6.63 -11.12 9.50
CA PHE A 139 -6.08 -12.14 10.40
C PHE A 139 -6.47 -11.93 11.87
N GLY A 140 -6.86 -10.72 12.25
CA GLY A 140 -7.05 -10.34 13.66
C GLY A 140 -5.74 -9.93 14.34
N ALA A 141 -5.84 -9.10 15.38
CA ALA A 141 -4.68 -8.60 16.11
C ALA A 141 -4.04 -9.66 17.01
N ASP A 142 -4.84 -10.59 17.55
CA ASP A 142 -4.42 -11.59 18.52
C ASP A 142 -3.88 -12.87 17.88
N ARG A 143 -3.89 -12.96 16.53
CA ARG A 143 -3.34 -14.10 15.79
C ARG A 143 -1.84 -14.26 16.11
N PRO A 144 -1.38 -15.44 16.55
CA PRO A 144 0.05 -15.70 16.74
C PRO A 144 0.83 -15.52 15.44
N LEU A 145 1.94 -14.79 15.47
CA LEU A 145 2.69 -14.44 14.26
C LEU A 145 3.20 -15.67 13.50
N ASP A 146 3.64 -16.70 14.24
CA ASP A 146 4.17 -17.98 13.72
C ASP A 146 3.10 -18.90 13.11
N SER A 147 1.82 -18.61 13.36
CA SER A 147 0.68 -19.40 12.85
C SER A 147 0.16 -18.94 11.50
N ILE A 148 0.77 -17.91 10.89
CA ILE A 148 0.38 -17.39 9.59
C ILE A 148 1.16 -18.14 8.52
N THR A 149 0.45 -18.88 7.67
CA THR A 149 0.99 -19.77 6.65
C THR A 149 1.00 -19.12 5.25
N PRO A 150 1.71 -19.70 4.27
CA PRO A 150 1.59 -19.26 2.88
C PRO A 150 0.16 -19.30 2.32
N ALA A 151 -0.65 -20.30 2.72
CA ALA A 151 -2.06 -20.38 2.32
C ALA A 151 -2.88 -19.19 2.86
N ASP A 152 -2.63 -18.80 4.12
CA ASP A 152 -3.25 -17.61 4.73
C ASP A 152 -2.89 -16.32 3.97
N ALA A 153 -1.67 -16.23 3.41
CA ALA A 153 -1.22 -15.10 2.61
C ALA A 153 -1.94 -15.01 1.26
N ASP A 154 -2.27 -16.15 0.64
CA ASP A 154 -3.14 -16.20 -0.53
C ASP A 154 -4.59 -15.83 -0.20
N ASP A 155 -5.10 -16.25 0.95
CA ASP A 155 -6.42 -15.83 1.44
C ASP A 155 -6.49 -14.33 1.69
N PHE A 156 -5.43 -13.75 2.25
CA PHE A 156 -5.30 -12.30 2.35
C PHE A 156 -5.38 -11.62 0.98
N ARG A 157 -4.66 -12.13 -0.03
CA ARG A 157 -4.73 -11.59 -1.39
C ARG A 157 -6.15 -11.66 -1.95
N ARG A 158 -6.83 -12.81 -1.81
CA ARG A 158 -8.22 -13.02 -2.25
C ARG A 158 -9.18 -12.08 -1.53
N ALA A 159 -9.03 -11.92 -0.22
CA ALA A 159 -9.86 -11.02 0.59
C ALA A 159 -9.75 -9.56 0.11
N LEU A 160 -8.54 -9.10 -0.25
CA LEU A 160 -8.36 -7.76 -0.80
C LEU A 160 -9.00 -7.55 -2.19
N GLN A 161 -9.06 -8.61 -3.00
CA GLN A 161 -9.73 -8.60 -4.31
C GLN A 161 -11.26 -8.62 -4.16
N ARG A 162 -11.78 -9.37 -3.18
CA ARG A 162 -13.22 -9.51 -2.90
C ARG A 162 -13.81 -8.38 -2.06
N ARG A 163 -12.99 -7.50 -1.47
CA ARG A 163 -13.46 -6.39 -0.59
C ARG A 163 -14.44 -5.40 -1.25
N GLY A 164 -14.83 -5.60 -2.51
CA GLY A 164 -15.92 -4.87 -3.16
C GLY A 164 -17.16 -5.69 -3.47
N ASP A 165 -17.22 -6.96 -3.07
CA ASP A 165 -18.29 -7.91 -3.40
C ASP A 165 -19.20 -8.24 -2.19
N ASP A 166 -18.93 -7.66 -1.02
CA ASP A 166 -19.77 -7.81 0.16
C ASP A 166 -20.69 -6.57 0.32
N PRO A 167 -21.99 -6.69 -0.01
CA PRO A 167 -22.94 -5.58 0.06
C PRO A 167 -23.14 -5.04 1.50
N ASP A 168 -22.81 -5.82 2.54
CA ASP A 168 -23.04 -5.43 3.94
C ASP A 168 -21.87 -4.64 4.57
N THR A 169 -20.68 -4.65 3.95
CA THR A 169 -19.49 -3.95 4.49
C THR A 169 -19.18 -2.60 3.83
N ALA A 170 -20.02 -2.15 2.89
CA ALA A 170 -19.91 -0.83 2.26
C ALA A 170 -20.26 0.31 3.23
N LYS A 171 -19.39 0.59 4.22
CA LYS A 171 -19.56 1.72 5.13
C LYS A 171 -19.61 3.04 4.33
N PRO A 172 -20.66 3.87 4.49
CA PRO A 172 -20.73 5.18 3.84
C PRO A 172 -19.50 6.03 4.19
N LYS A 173 -19.02 6.85 3.24
CA LYS A 173 -17.94 7.81 3.52
C LYS A 173 -18.46 8.85 4.55
N SER A 174 -18.09 8.65 5.82
CA SER A 174 -18.65 9.32 6.99
C SER A 174 -18.35 10.84 7.07
N THR A 175 -19.15 11.51 7.90
CA THR A 175 -19.05 12.93 8.34
C THR A 175 -19.40 13.98 7.28
N THR A 176 -18.91 13.87 6.03
CA THR A 176 -19.22 14.84 4.97
C THR A 176 -20.70 14.81 4.54
N LEU A 177 -21.37 13.67 4.67
CA LEU A 177 -22.76 13.51 4.22
C LEU A 177 -23.72 14.35 5.07
N GLY A 178 -23.59 14.37 6.39
CA GLY A 178 -24.45 15.17 7.27
C GLY A 178 -24.32 16.67 7.04
N VAL A 179 -23.09 17.17 6.83
CA VAL A 179 -22.84 18.58 6.47
C VAL A 179 -23.43 18.92 5.09
N LYS A 180 -23.30 18.01 4.12
CA LYS A 180 -23.91 18.19 2.79
C LYS A 180 -25.44 18.19 2.84
N LEU A 181 -26.04 17.33 3.66
CA LEU A 181 -27.48 17.31 3.85
C LEU A 181 -27.97 18.60 4.53
N PHE A 182 -27.22 19.12 5.51
CA PHE A 182 -27.49 20.44 6.11
C PHE A 182 -27.44 21.56 5.07
N ASP A 183 -26.36 21.62 4.26
CA ASP A 183 -26.22 22.64 3.21
C ASP A 183 -27.36 22.56 2.18
N VAL A 184 -27.78 21.35 1.80
CA VAL A 184 -28.93 21.15 0.89
C VAL A 184 -30.23 21.62 1.56
N ALA A 185 -30.45 21.29 2.82
CA ALA A 185 -31.63 21.70 3.56
C ALA A 185 -31.72 23.23 3.69
N VAL A 186 -30.60 23.91 3.98
CA VAL A 186 -30.51 25.38 4.03
C VAL A 186 -30.84 26.01 2.68
N VAL A 187 -30.37 25.44 1.57
CA VAL A 187 -30.75 25.89 0.23
C VAL A 187 -32.26 25.73 0.00
N MET A 188 -32.84 24.63 0.46
CA MET A 188 -34.28 24.36 0.36
C MET A 188 -35.14 25.29 1.21
N LEU A 189 -34.59 25.84 2.31
CA LEU A 189 -35.22 26.88 3.11
C LEU A 189 -35.22 28.27 2.43
N LYS A 190 -34.57 28.42 1.27
CA LYS A 190 -34.44 29.69 0.53
C LYS A 190 -33.90 30.86 1.38
N VAL A 191 -33.12 30.57 2.43
CA VAL A 191 -32.53 31.61 3.28
C VAL A 191 -31.36 32.30 2.58
N ASN A 192 -31.17 33.59 2.85
CA ASN A 192 -30.10 34.37 2.23
C ASN A 192 -28.70 33.89 2.68
N GLY A 193 -27.67 34.22 1.88
CA GLY A 193 -26.31 33.73 2.09
C GLY A 193 -25.61 34.21 3.38
N ARG A 194 -26.12 35.25 4.05
CA ARG A 194 -25.61 35.68 5.36
C ARG A 194 -26.19 34.81 6.47
N VAL A 195 -27.52 34.66 6.49
CA VAL A 195 -28.24 33.80 7.44
C VAL A 195 -27.81 32.34 7.32
N ALA A 196 -27.61 31.86 6.08
CA ALA A 196 -27.08 30.52 5.83
C ALA A 196 -25.69 30.29 6.47
N ARG A 197 -24.80 31.29 6.42
CA ARG A 197 -23.47 31.22 7.02
C ARG A 197 -23.54 31.23 8.55
N GLU A 198 -24.39 32.06 9.12
CA GLU A 198 -24.61 32.14 10.58
C GLU A 198 -25.23 30.84 11.13
N LEU A 199 -26.22 30.28 10.43
CA LEU A 199 -26.82 28.99 10.78
C LEU A 199 -25.82 27.84 10.69
N LYS A 200 -24.98 27.82 9.65
CA LYS A 200 -23.93 26.82 9.51
C LYS A 200 -22.88 26.94 10.61
N ALA A 201 -22.49 28.16 11.00
CA ALA A 201 -21.58 28.37 12.12
C ALA A 201 -22.17 27.82 13.43
N ARG A 202 -23.44 28.15 13.74
CA ARG A 202 -24.17 27.62 14.91
C ARG A 202 -24.32 26.11 14.89
N TRP A 203 -24.56 25.51 13.72
CA TRP A 203 -24.62 24.05 13.56
C TRP A 203 -23.27 23.42 13.89
N LEU A 204 -22.17 23.91 13.31
CA LEU A 204 -20.82 23.35 13.49
C LEU A 204 -20.33 23.40 14.95
N THR A 205 -20.83 24.35 15.74
CA THR A 205 -20.47 24.53 17.16
C THR A 205 -21.54 24.02 18.13
N SER A 206 -22.62 23.39 17.66
CA SER A 206 -23.73 22.98 18.51
C SER A 206 -23.32 21.86 19.50
N PRO A 207 -23.59 22.01 20.81
CA PRO A 207 -23.31 20.98 21.81
C PRO A 207 -24.23 19.75 21.68
N LYS A 208 -25.34 19.86 20.93
CA LYS A 208 -26.25 18.74 20.63
C LYS A 208 -25.65 17.78 19.60
N LEU A 209 -24.53 18.13 18.96
CA LEU A 209 -23.78 17.23 18.09
C LEU A 209 -22.79 16.41 18.92
N PRO A 210 -22.65 15.09 18.67
CA PRO A 210 -21.58 14.29 19.27
C PRO A 210 -20.22 14.89 18.88
N LYS A 211 -19.56 15.53 19.86
CA LYS A 211 -18.37 16.41 19.78
C LYS A 211 -18.53 17.61 18.81
N PRO A 212 -18.09 18.84 19.18
CA PRO A 212 -18.11 19.98 18.27
C PRO A 212 -17.35 19.63 16.99
N ILE A 213 -17.92 19.93 15.81
CA ILE A 213 -17.33 19.53 14.52
C ILE A 213 -15.89 20.06 14.37
N GLY A 214 -15.56 21.17 15.02
CA GLY A 214 -14.18 21.70 15.11
C GLY A 214 -13.18 20.72 15.73
N GLN A 215 -13.58 19.93 16.72
CA GLN A 215 -12.73 18.90 17.34
C GLN A 215 -12.70 17.60 16.51
N ILE A 216 -13.79 17.26 15.82
CA ILE A 216 -13.87 16.09 14.94
C ILE A 216 -13.03 16.27 13.66
N TYR A 217 -12.83 17.50 13.19
CA TYR A 217 -11.98 17.75 12.01
C TYR A 217 -10.55 17.20 12.17
N GLN A 218 -10.11 16.97 13.42
CA GLN A 218 -8.81 16.39 13.76
C GLN A 218 -8.86 14.87 14.08
N SER A 219 -10.03 14.30 14.44
CA SER A 219 -10.17 12.87 14.81
C SER A 219 -11.06 12.10 13.82
N ARG A 220 -10.50 11.12 13.10
CA ARG A 220 -11.21 10.36 12.06
C ARG A 220 -12.37 9.51 12.62
N ARG A 221 -13.53 9.64 11.95
CA ARG A 221 -14.62 8.68 11.65
C ARG A 221 -15.25 7.91 12.83
N GLU A 222 -16.57 8.05 12.99
CA GLU A 222 -17.47 6.87 12.94
C GLU A 222 -18.99 7.12 12.85
N ASN A 223 -19.55 8.30 13.12
CA ASN A 223 -21.01 8.47 13.06
C ASN A 223 -21.48 9.22 11.81
N LEU A 224 -22.43 8.63 11.06
CA LEU A 224 -23.34 9.41 10.23
C LEU A 224 -24.20 10.28 11.16
N TYR A 225 -24.46 11.52 10.79
CA TYR A 225 -25.49 12.29 11.48
C TYR A 225 -26.85 11.83 10.94
N PRO A 226 -27.75 11.31 11.80
CA PRO A 226 -29.09 10.91 11.41
C PRO A 226 -29.85 12.10 10.80
N LEU A 227 -30.64 11.85 9.75
CA LEU A 227 -31.37 12.90 9.02
C LEU A 227 -32.33 13.68 9.94
N ASP A 228 -32.95 12.99 10.89
CA ASP A 228 -33.80 13.53 11.95
C ASP A 228 -33.07 14.59 12.80
N LYS A 229 -31.76 14.45 13.03
CA LYS A 229 -30.97 15.45 13.76
C LYS A 229 -30.73 16.72 12.94
N VAL A 230 -30.49 16.57 11.63
CA VAL A 230 -30.32 17.70 10.71
C VAL A 230 -31.62 18.49 10.63
N ILE A 231 -32.74 17.81 10.41
CA ILE A 231 -34.07 18.42 10.34
C ILE A 231 -34.45 19.05 11.68
N GLY A 232 -34.25 18.34 12.79
CA GLY A 232 -34.61 18.82 14.14
C GLY A 232 -33.84 20.06 14.58
N PHE A 233 -32.62 20.26 14.08
CA PHE A 233 -31.88 21.51 14.32
C PHE A 233 -32.41 22.66 13.47
N LEU A 234 -32.70 22.42 12.19
CA LEU A 234 -33.18 23.47 11.31
C LEU A 234 -34.60 23.93 11.66
N ARG A 235 -35.44 23.04 12.22
CA ARG A 235 -36.74 23.42 12.80
C ARG A 235 -36.66 24.46 13.93
N GLN A 236 -35.50 24.64 14.55
CA GLN A 236 -35.28 25.66 15.59
C GLN A 236 -35.05 27.06 15.00
N THR A 237 -35.08 27.23 13.67
CA THR A 237 -34.61 28.44 12.99
C THR A 237 -35.73 29.39 12.53
N GLU A 238 -36.99 29.18 12.92
CA GLU A 238 -38.21 29.92 12.48
C GLU A 238 -38.43 29.97 10.95
N ALA A 239 -37.44 29.56 10.15
CA ALA A 239 -37.50 29.45 8.71
C ALA A 239 -38.29 28.21 8.30
N GLU A 240 -39.35 28.41 7.53
CA GLU A 240 -40.15 27.34 6.94
C GLU A 240 -39.80 27.15 5.46
N PRO A 241 -39.55 25.91 5.00
CA PRO A 241 -39.33 25.63 3.59
C PRO A 241 -40.62 25.81 2.80
N ALA A 242 -40.51 26.38 1.61
CA ALA A 242 -41.66 26.65 0.74
C ALA A 242 -42.51 25.41 0.39
N GLU A 243 -41.90 24.23 0.38
CA GLU A 243 -42.54 22.95 0.07
C GLU A 243 -42.84 22.11 1.33
N GLY A 244 -42.61 22.67 2.53
CA GLY A 244 -42.80 22.00 3.81
C GLY A 244 -41.69 21.01 4.18
N TRP A 245 -41.61 20.67 5.46
CA TRP A 245 -40.53 19.84 6.01
C TRP A 245 -40.54 18.40 5.49
N ASP A 246 -41.70 17.88 5.09
CA ASP A 246 -41.82 16.51 4.59
C ASP A 246 -41.21 16.34 3.20
N ALA A 247 -41.38 17.33 2.32
CA ALA A 247 -40.72 17.37 1.02
C ALA A 247 -39.20 17.50 1.16
N VAL A 248 -38.74 18.36 2.07
CA VAL A 248 -37.31 18.48 2.42
C VAL A 248 -36.77 17.14 2.96
N ALA A 249 -37.51 16.49 3.85
CA ALA A 249 -37.12 15.18 4.38
C ALA A 249 -37.07 14.11 3.30
N GLN A 250 -38.02 14.07 2.36
CA GLN A 250 -38.04 13.13 1.25
C GLN A 250 -36.86 13.38 0.28
N HIS A 251 -36.53 14.65 0.00
CA HIS A 251 -35.38 15.00 -0.84
C HIS A 251 -34.04 14.64 -0.19
N LEU A 252 -33.92 14.88 1.12
CA LEU A 252 -32.71 14.53 1.86
C LEU A 252 -32.58 13.02 2.03
N ARG A 253 -33.68 12.30 2.27
CA ARG A 253 -33.72 10.82 2.27
C ARG A 253 -33.28 10.26 0.93
N SER A 254 -33.78 10.76 -0.19
CA SER A 254 -33.37 10.28 -1.52
C SER A 254 -31.87 10.48 -1.77
N ARG A 255 -31.27 11.57 -1.24
CA ARG A 255 -29.82 11.82 -1.28
C ARG A 255 -29.01 10.97 -0.30
N GLN A 256 -29.57 10.64 0.85
CA GLN A 256 -28.99 9.72 1.83
C GLN A 256 -29.01 8.27 1.31
N LEU A 257 -30.07 7.90 0.61
CA LEU A 257 -30.33 6.58 0.04
C LEU A 257 -29.60 6.32 -1.29
N LYS A 258 -28.88 7.30 -1.86
CA LYS A 258 -28.08 7.02 -3.06
C LYS A 258 -26.97 6.03 -2.68
N PRO A 259 -27.00 4.76 -3.13
CA PRO A 259 -25.81 3.92 -3.05
C PRO A 259 -24.71 4.70 -3.75
N ALA A 260 -23.53 4.76 -3.14
CA ALA A 260 -22.43 5.55 -3.63
C ALA A 260 -22.23 5.27 -5.13
N GLY A 261 -22.46 6.29 -5.97
CA GLY A 261 -22.21 6.20 -7.41
C GLY A 261 -20.81 5.64 -7.65
N ASN A 262 -20.78 4.55 -8.41
CA ASN A 262 -19.69 3.57 -8.57
C ASN A 262 -19.41 2.67 -7.35
N ALA A 263 -20.31 1.72 -7.08
CA ALA A 263 -19.91 0.39 -6.63
C ALA A 263 -19.06 -0.27 -7.74
N LYS A 264 -17.78 0.11 -7.82
CA LYS A 264 -16.78 -0.69 -8.52
C LYS A 264 -15.76 -1.21 -7.51
N ARG A 265 -15.95 -2.49 -7.20
CA ARG A 265 -14.97 -3.59 -7.14
C ARG A 265 -13.92 -3.50 -6.04
N GLY A 266 -13.43 -4.66 -5.58
CA GLY A 266 -12.34 -4.71 -4.60
C GLY A 266 -11.07 -4.01 -5.09
N LEU A 267 -10.03 -4.01 -4.26
CA LEU A 267 -8.83 -3.22 -4.54
C LEU A 267 -8.29 -3.55 -5.93
N SER A 268 -7.87 -2.52 -6.68
CA SER A 268 -7.32 -2.74 -8.02
C SER A 268 -6.17 -3.75 -7.97
N PRO A 269 -5.93 -4.56 -9.02
CA PRO A 269 -4.89 -5.59 -9.01
C PRO A 269 -3.51 -5.04 -8.59
N VAL A 270 -3.16 -3.83 -9.06
CA VAL A 270 -1.93 -3.12 -8.68
C VAL A 270 -1.90 -2.77 -7.19
N THR A 271 -3.04 -2.36 -6.63
CA THR A 271 -3.14 -2.04 -5.20
C THR A 271 -3.02 -3.30 -4.35
N VAL A 272 -3.68 -4.40 -4.73
CA VAL A 272 -3.53 -5.71 -4.07
C VAL A 272 -2.08 -6.16 -4.09
N ALA A 273 -1.44 -6.13 -5.27
CA ALA A 273 -0.02 -6.46 -5.43
C ALA A 273 0.89 -5.62 -4.53
N ARG A 274 0.63 -4.30 -4.43
CA ARG A 274 1.37 -3.40 -3.53
C ARG A 274 1.15 -3.75 -2.06
N ARG A 275 -0.06 -4.17 -1.67
CA ARG A 275 -0.35 -4.60 -0.28
C ARG A 275 0.37 -5.91 0.05
N CYS A 276 0.30 -6.90 -0.84
CA CYS A 276 1.01 -8.17 -0.67
C CYS A 276 2.53 -7.96 -0.60
N GLY A 277 3.09 -7.13 -1.49
CA GLY A 277 4.52 -6.80 -1.43
C GLY A 277 4.96 -6.07 -0.16
N ARG A 278 4.07 -5.27 0.45
CA ARG A 278 4.33 -4.64 1.76
C ARG A 278 4.17 -5.62 2.92
N ALA A 279 3.20 -6.53 2.85
CA ALA A 279 3.10 -7.62 3.82
C ALA A 279 4.37 -8.48 3.76
N LYS A 280 4.82 -8.90 2.56
CA LYS A 280 6.12 -9.55 2.35
C LYS A 280 7.29 -8.79 2.98
N GLN A 281 7.30 -7.46 2.87
CA GLN A 281 8.31 -6.63 3.52
C GLN A 281 8.24 -6.72 5.06
N PHE A 282 7.05 -6.62 5.64
CA PHE A 282 6.88 -6.70 7.10
C PHE A 282 7.31 -8.07 7.61
N PHE A 283 6.85 -9.14 6.97
CA PHE A 283 7.17 -10.52 7.31
C PHE A 283 8.61 -10.96 6.96
N ARG A 284 9.49 -10.03 6.57
CA ARG A 284 10.96 -10.22 6.74
C ARG A 284 11.37 -10.33 8.22
N ALA A 285 10.41 -10.43 9.14
CA ALA A 285 10.54 -10.87 10.53
C ALA A 285 11.35 -12.17 10.70
N VAL A 286 11.47 -13.00 9.65
CA VAL A 286 12.45 -14.11 9.58
C VAL A 286 13.85 -13.66 9.98
N ARG A 287 14.29 -12.46 9.58
CA ARG A 287 15.60 -11.90 9.95
C ARG A 287 15.75 -11.61 11.44
N ARG A 288 14.64 -11.50 12.15
CA ARG A 288 14.57 -11.34 13.61
C ARG A 288 14.27 -12.67 14.31
N THR A 289 14.33 -13.78 13.58
CA THR A 289 14.03 -15.14 14.04
C THR A 289 12.66 -15.28 14.73
N LEU A 290 11.70 -14.40 14.38
CA LEU A 290 10.35 -14.43 14.97
C LEU A 290 9.43 -15.47 14.33
N ILE A 291 9.75 -15.85 13.09
CA ILE A 291 9.05 -16.85 12.29
C ILE A 291 10.10 -17.63 11.46
N PRO A 292 9.86 -18.92 11.16
CA PRO A 292 10.81 -19.76 10.43
C PRO A 292 10.90 -19.41 8.94
N SER A 293 9.81 -18.93 8.34
CA SER A 293 9.73 -18.54 6.93
C SER A 293 8.75 -17.40 6.75
N ASN A 294 8.81 -16.70 5.62
CA ASN A 294 7.93 -15.59 5.33
C ASN A 294 6.71 -16.07 4.54
N PRO A 295 5.49 -16.00 5.10
CA PRO A 295 4.29 -16.54 4.44
C PRO A 295 3.93 -15.81 3.14
N PHE A 296 4.45 -14.60 2.93
CA PHE A 296 4.16 -13.82 1.72
C PHE A 296 5.21 -14.00 0.62
N ASP A 297 6.15 -14.96 0.73
CA ASP A 297 7.23 -15.10 -0.24
C ASP A 297 6.72 -15.47 -1.64
N ASP A 298 5.74 -16.36 -1.74
CA ASP A 298 5.21 -16.86 -3.02
C ASP A 298 4.01 -16.06 -3.55
N VAL A 299 3.51 -15.10 -2.76
CA VAL A 299 2.37 -14.27 -3.18
C VAL A 299 2.81 -13.32 -4.28
N CYS A 300 2.50 -13.69 -5.53
CA CYS A 300 2.84 -12.95 -6.73
C CYS A 300 2.43 -11.47 -6.65
N GLY A 301 3.43 -10.58 -6.68
CA GLY A 301 3.23 -9.15 -6.87
C GLY A 301 2.75 -8.91 -8.29
N GLY A 302 1.44 -8.78 -8.48
CA GLY A 302 0.78 -8.55 -9.76
C GLY A 302 1.37 -7.41 -10.62
N PRO A 303 0.91 -7.30 -11.88
CA PRO A 303 1.56 -6.48 -12.91
C PRO A 303 1.75 -5.02 -12.46
N LYS A 304 2.98 -4.53 -12.63
CA LYS A 304 3.42 -3.20 -12.17
C LYS A 304 3.02 -2.04 -13.10
N ALA A 305 2.56 -2.33 -14.32
CA ALA A 305 2.19 -1.35 -15.33
C ALA A 305 0.74 -1.58 -15.78
N ASN A 306 -0.07 -0.52 -15.82
CA ASN A 306 -1.36 -0.54 -16.50
C ASN A 306 -1.26 0.34 -17.75
N ALA A 307 -1.12 -0.30 -18.91
CA ALA A 307 -0.99 0.35 -20.22
C ALA A 307 -2.22 1.20 -20.59
N GLU A 308 -3.42 0.86 -20.07
CA GLU A 308 -4.67 1.60 -20.31
C GLU A 308 -4.65 3.06 -19.82
N ASN A 309 -3.66 3.41 -18.98
CA ASN A 309 -3.51 4.79 -18.48
C ASN A 309 -2.48 5.60 -19.28
N ALA A 310 -1.84 5.02 -20.29
CA ALA A 310 -0.99 5.76 -21.21
C ALA A 310 -1.87 6.63 -22.13
N HIS A 311 -1.51 7.90 -22.26
CA HIS A 311 -2.21 8.83 -23.13
C HIS A 311 -1.18 9.85 -23.63
N PHE A 312 -1.16 10.09 -24.94
CA PHE A 312 -0.32 11.11 -25.56
C PHE A 312 -1.10 12.43 -25.64
N ILE A 313 -0.46 13.54 -25.27
CA ILE A 313 -1.07 14.87 -25.31
C ILE A 313 -0.39 15.67 -26.42
N GLU A 314 -1.13 15.88 -27.51
CA GLU A 314 -0.73 16.70 -28.65
C GLU A 314 -0.42 18.15 -28.23
N GLN A 315 0.48 18.79 -28.99
CA GLN A 315 0.86 20.18 -28.74
C GLN A 315 -0.34 21.15 -28.89
N ALA A 316 -1.19 20.93 -29.88
CA ALA A 316 -2.41 21.73 -30.06
C ALA A 316 -3.39 21.58 -28.88
N THR A 317 -3.47 20.39 -28.28
CA THR A 317 -4.34 20.13 -27.13
C THR A 317 -3.83 20.82 -25.88
N ILE A 318 -2.52 20.74 -25.60
CA ILE A 318 -1.96 21.38 -24.40
C ILE A 318 -1.91 22.91 -24.54
N ALA A 319 -1.76 23.45 -25.74
CA ALA A 319 -1.87 24.88 -26.00
C ALA A 319 -3.21 25.46 -25.50
N LYS A 320 -4.34 24.83 -25.89
CA LYS A 320 -5.69 25.21 -25.40
C LYS A 320 -5.80 25.18 -23.87
N VAL A 321 -5.14 24.21 -23.22
CA VAL A 321 -5.15 24.07 -21.76
C VAL A 321 -4.29 25.14 -21.09
N ILE A 322 -3.15 25.50 -21.69
CA ILE A 322 -2.30 26.60 -21.23
C ILE A 322 -3.03 27.93 -21.36
N ASP A 323 -3.71 28.18 -22.48
CA ASP A 323 -4.51 29.40 -22.69
C ASP A 323 -5.64 29.53 -21.65
N ALA A 324 -6.21 28.42 -21.22
CA ALA A 324 -7.24 28.38 -20.17
C ALA A 324 -6.68 28.49 -18.74
N CYS A 325 -5.36 28.60 -18.54
CA CYS A 325 -4.77 28.75 -17.21
C CYS A 325 -5.15 30.09 -16.57
N PRO A 326 -5.35 30.14 -15.25
CA PRO A 326 -5.82 31.35 -14.57
C PRO A 326 -4.79 32.48 -14.48
N ASN A 327 -3.50 32.19 -14.58
CA ASN A 327 -2.40 33.16 -14.49
C ASN A 327 -1.11 32.59 -15.08
N ALA A 328 -0.07 33.43 -15.19
CA ALA A 328 1.22 33.08 -15.77
C ALA A 328 1.93 31.93 -15.02
N GLU A 329 1.89 31.90 -13.69
CA GLU A 329 2.45 30.78 -12.91
C GLU A 329 1.78 29.43 -13.24
N TRP A 330 0.46 29.38 -13.45
CA TRP A 330 -0.19 28.14 -13.89
C TRP A 330 0.18 27.75 -15.32
N ARG A 331 0.38 28.74 -16.21
CA ARG A 331 0.90 28.48 -17.58
C ARG A 331 2.28 27.84 -17.49
N LEU A 332 3.19 28.44 -16.72
CA LEU A 332 4.53 27.89 -16.49
C LEU A 332 4.48 26.51 -15.83
N LEU A 333 3.66 26.27 -14.80
CA LEU A 333 3.56 24.97 -14.14
C LEU A 333 3.20 23.85 -15.12
N VAL A 334 2.26 24.10 -16.02
CA VAL A 334 1.87 23.15 -17.07
C VAL A 334 3.00 22.96 -18.08
N ALA A 335 3.64 24.05 -18.51
CA ALA A 335 4.77 24.02 -19.43
C ALA A 335 6.00 23.29 -18.85
N LEU A 336 6.35 23.48 -17.57
CA LEU A 336 7.42 22.77 -16.89
C LEU A 336 7.20 21.25 -16.93
N SER A 337 5.95 20.80 -16.78
CA SER A 337 5.61 19.38 -16.88
C SER A 337 5.60 18.86 -18.32
N ARG A 338 5.07 19.65 -19.28
CA ARG A 338 4.86 19.21 -20.68
C ARG A 338 6.07 19.39 -21.58
N PHE A 339 6.85 20.44 -21.40
CA PHE A 339 8.00 20.79 -22.24
C PHE A 339 9.31 20.56 -21.50
N GLY A 340 9.37 20.93 -20.21
CA GLY A 340 10.52 20.61 -19.35
C GLY A 340 10.54 19.16 -18.86
N GLY A 341 9.40 18.46 -18.92
CA GLY A 341 9.27 17.09 -18.42
C GLY A 341 9.45 16.97 -16.90
N LEU A 342 9.24 18.02 -16.10
CA LEU A 342 9.40 17.98 -14.64
C LEU A 342 8.28 17.21 -13.94
N ARG A 343 8.57 16.68 -12.75
CA ARG A 343 7.57 16.09 -11.85
C ARG A 343 6.85 17.18 -11.07
N VAL A 344 5.53 17.11 -11.10
CA VAL A 344 4.65 18.01 -10.34
C VAL A 344 4.04 17.26 -9.15
N PRO A 345 4.05 17.84 -7.93
CA PRO A 345 4.54 19.19 -7.57
C PRO A 345 6.04 19.25 -7.19
N SER A 346 6.66 18.10 -6.87
CA SER A 346 7.91 18.07 -6.11
C SER A 346 9.13 18.71 -6.79
N GLU A 347 9.23 18.68 -8.11
CA GLU A 347 10.36 19.29 -8.83
C GLU A 347 9.98 20.71 -9.25
N ALA A 348 8.80 20.89 -9.86
CA ALA A 348 8.35 22.18 -10.37
C ALA A 348 8.25 23.27 -9.29
N LEU A 349 7.75 22.95 -8.09
CA LEU A 349 7.65 23.92 -7.01
C LEU A 349 8.98 24.14 -6.25
N THR A 350 10.02 23.34 -6.54
CA THR A 350 11.35 23.48 -5.91
C THR A 350 12.29 24.35 -6.74
N LEU A 351 12.03 24.49 -8.05
CA LEU A 351 12.93 25.16 -8.98
C LEU A 351 13.11 26.65 -8.63
N ARG A 352 14.36 27.08 -8.53
CA ARG A 352 14.76 28.45 -8.20
C ARG A 352 15.27 29.19 -9.43
N TRP A 353 15.26 30.52 -9.40
CA TRP A 353 15.92 31.30 -10.45
C TRP A 353 17.43 31.09 -10.47
N SER A 354 18.04 30.81 -9.31
CA SER A 354 19.46 30.42 -9.22
C SER A 354 19.79 29.10 -9.91
N ASP A 355 18.79 28.26 -10.20
CA ASP A 355 18.99 27.00 -10.92
C ASP A 355 18.92 27.19 -12.46
N VAL A 356 18.56 28.38 -12.94
CA VAL A 356 18.32 28.70 -14.36
C VAL A 356 19.53 29.43 -14.94
N ASP A 357 20.18 28.79 -15.91
CA ASP A 357 21.25 29.36 -16.72
C ASP A 357 20.71 29.75 -18.09
N TRP A 358 20.46 31.06 -18.27
CA TRP A 358 19.93 31.64 -19.50
C TRP A 358 20.94 31.63 -20.65
N ALA A 359 22.24 31.74 -20.35
CA ALA A 359 23.29 31.80 -21.36
C ALA A 359 23.46 30.44 -22.04
N GLU A 360 23.51 29.38 -21.23
CA GLU A 360 23.67 28.02 -21.71
C GLU A 360 22.34 27.31 -22.03
N SER A 361 21.21 27.98 -21.80
CA SER A 361 19.86 27.40 -21.92
C SER A 361 19.72 26.09 -21.14
N ARG A 362 20.11 26.10 -19.86
CA ARG A 362 20.08 24.93 -18.96
C ARG A 362 19.39 25.27 -17.65
N MET A 363 18.71 24.28 -17.06
CA MET A 363 18.20 24.38 -15.70
C MET A 363 18.59 23.17 -14.86
N THR A 364 18.94 23.41 -13.60
CA THR A 364 19.27 22.36 -12.62
C THR A 364 18.02 21.95 -11.86
N VAL A 365 17.59 20.70 -12.00
CA VAL A 365 16.38 20.19 -11.35
C VAL A 365 16.74 19.27 -10.19
N HIS A 366 16.28 19.66 -9.00
CA HIS A 366 16.46 18.90 -7.75
C HIS A 366 15.45 17.74 -7.65
N ALA A 367 15.96 16.51 -7.64
CA ALA A 367 15.18 15.29 -7.64
C ALA A 367 14.94 14.75 -6.22
N ALA A 368 13.97 15.32 -5.50
CA ALA A 368 13.61 14.97 -4.10
C ALA A 368 13.31 13.47 -3.85
N LYS A 369 13.05 12.69 -4.90
CA LYS A 369 12.77 11.25 -4.79
C LYS A 369 14.02 10.38 -4.88
N THR A 370 15.08 10.87 -5.51
CA THR A 370 16.34 10.15 -5.73
C THR A 370 17.53 10.75 -5.01
N GLU A 371 17.33 11.83 -4.26
CA GLU A 371 18.33 12.47 -3.39
C GLU A 371 19.08 11.50 -2.47
N HIS A 372 18.41 10.44 -1.98
CA HIS A 372 19.07 9.42 -1.15
C HIS A 372 19.95 8.44 -1.94
N HIS A 373 19.98 8.54 -3.27
CA HIS A 373 20.89 7.78 -4.12
C HIS A 373 22.06 8.68 -4.51
N GLU A 374 23.27 8.21 -4.24
CA GLU A 374 24.51 8.90 -4.56
C GLU A 374 24.54 9.38 -6.03
N GLY A 375 24.88 10.66 -6.23
CA GLY A 375 24.93 11.28 -7.55
C GLY A 375 23.58 11.52 -8.25
N LYS A 376 22.43 11.25 -7.61
CA LYS A 376 21.09 11.39 -8.22
C LYS A 376 20.21 12.45 -7.54
N ALA A 377 20.82 13.37 -6.80
CA ALA A 377 20.14 14.47 -6.14
C ALA A 377 19.69 15.56 -7.12
N THR A 378 20.43 15.78 -8.20
CA THR A 378 20.15 16.79 -9.21
C THR A 378 20.31 16.24 -10.62
N ARG A 379 19.76 16.95 -11.60
CA ARG A 379 20.02 16.71 -13.03
C ARG A 379 19.96 18.03 -13.79
N VAL A 380 20.75 18.12 -14.86
CA VAL A 380 20.70 19.26 -15.78
C VAL A 380 19.74 18.95 -16.90
N VAL A 381 18.82 19.88 -17.17
CA VAL A 381 17.79 19.76 -18.20
C VAL A 381 17.92 20.95 -19.15
N PRO A 382 17.88 20.76 -20.48
CA PRO A 382 17.81 21.88 -21.41
C PRO A 382 16.56 22.74 -21.17
N ILE A 383 16.70 24.05 -21.26
CA ILE A 383 15.58 24.97 -21.42
C ILE A 383 15.16 24.87 -22.88
N PHE A 384 14.23 23.96 -23.15
CA PHE A 384 13.71 23.76 -24.50
C PHE A 384 13.03 25.02 -25.03
N ALA A 385 13.06 25.22 -26.35
CA ALA A 385 12.49 26.39 -27.02
C ALA A 385 11.01 26.58 -26.67
N GLU A 386 10.24 25.49 -26.51
CA GLU A 386 8.82 25.54 -26.15
C GLU A 386 8.58 25.93 -24.68
N LEU A 387 9.59 25.77 -23.80
CA LEU A 387 9.50 26.13 -22.38
C LEU A 387 9.91 27.57 -22.13
N ARG A 388 10.91 28.07 -22.87
CA ARG A 388 11.56 29.36 -22.63
C ARG A 388 10.59 30.55 -22.50
N PRO A 389 9.60 30.75 -23.39
CA PRO A 389 8.69 31.90 -23.30
C PRO A 389 7.91 31.95 -21.98
N TYR A 390 7.58 30.80 -21.41
CA TYR A 390 6.84 30.72 -20.15
C TYR A 390 7.71 31.03 -18.93
N LEU A 391 9.01 30.76 -19.00
CA LEU A 391 9.95 31.16 -17.95
C LEU A 391 10.17 32.68 -18.01
N GLU A 392 10.33 33.23 -19.21
CA GLU A 392 10.50 34.68 -19.41
C GLU A 392 9.27 35.47 -18.95
N ASP A 393 8.04 34.98 -19.23
CA ASP A 393 6.76 35.62 -18.82
C ASP A 393 6.60 35.78 -17.29
N VAL A 394 7.28 34.96 -16.49
CA VAL A 394 7.19 35.02 -15.01
C VAL A 394 8.51 35.42 -14.35
N PHE A 395 9.54 35.77 -15.11
CA PHE A 395 10.84 36.08 -14.54
C PHE A 395 10.77 37.31 -13.65
N ASP A 396 11.20 37.13 -12.40
CA ASP A 396 11.29 38.19 -11.40
C ASP A 396 12.60 38.00 -10.64
N PRO A 397 13.59 38.92 -10.79
CA PRO A 397 14.87 38.82 -10.09
C PRO A 397 14.76 38.97 -8.57
N ALA A 398 13.64 39.49 -8.05
CA ALA A 398 13.38 39.57 -6.61
C ALA A 398 12.82 38.27 -6.02
N ALA A 399 12.29 37.38 -6.86
CA ALA A 399 11.74 36.10 -6.42
C ALA A 399 12.86 35.06 -6.21
N GLU A 400 12.71 34.17 -5.22
CA GLU A 400 13.63 33.03 -5.05
C GLU A 400 13.25 31.87 -5.99
N TYR A 401 11.95 31.60 -6.13
CA TYR A 401 11.39 30.47 -6.87
C TYR A 401 10.77 30.92 -8.18
N VAL A 402 10.76 30.03 -9.18
CA VAL A 402 10.10 30.29 -10.48
C VAL A 402 8.56 30.30 -10.39
N LEU A 403 7.99 29.75 -9.30
CA LEU A 403 6.55 29.69 -9.03
C LEU A 403 6.25 30.16 -7.59
N PRO A 404 6.55 31.42 -7.24
CA PRO A 404 6.55 31.88 -5.86
C PRO A 404 5.15 31.85 -5.22
N SER A 405 4.11 32.27 -5.95
CA SER A 405 2.74 32.29 -5.42
C SER A 405 2.21 30.88 -5.19
N LEU A 406 2.43 29.96 -6.14
CA LEU A 406 2.02 28.56 -6.02
C LEU A 406 2.77 27.83 -4.92
N GLN A 407 4.07 28.11 -4.75
CA GLN A 407 4.85 27.57 -3.64
C GLN A 407 4.25 28.05 -2.30
N HIS A 408 3.99 29.36 -2.17
CA HIS A 408 3.42 29.93 -0.96
C HIS A 408 2.02 29.37 -0.65
N GLU A 409 1.10 29.36 -1.62
CA GLU A 409 -0.24 28.75 -1.49
C GLU A 409 -0.17 27.28 -1.08
N ALA A 410 0.80 26.54 -1.61
CA ALA A 410 1.01 25.14 -1.28
C ALA A 410 1.56 24.96 0.13
N GLY A 411 2.49 25.82 0.56
CA GLY A 411 3.07 25.81 1.91
C GLY A 411 2.04 26.08 2.99
N GLN A 412 1.08 27.00 2.75
CA GLN A 412 -0.04 27.25 3.65
C GLN A 412 -0.93 26.01 3.87
N ARG A 413 -0.91 25.05 2.93
CA ARG A 413 -1.68 23.80 2.98
C ARG A 413 -0.90 22.62 3.57
N GLY A 414 0.37 22.83 3.96
CA GLY A 414 1.25 21.81 4.52
C GLY A 414 2.50 21.59 3.65
N ASP A 415 2.91 20.33 3.47
CA ASP A 415 4.07 20.01 2.64
C ASP A 415 3.80 20.29 1.16
N TRP A 416 4.34 21.40 0.67
CA TRP A 416 4.17 21.82 -0.72
C TRP A 416 4.74 20.82 -1.73
N ARG A 417 5.73 19.99 -1.34
CA ARG A 417 6.28 18.93 -2.20
C ARG A 417 5.31 17.76 -2.42
N ALA A 418 4.23 17.72 -1.66
CA ALA A 418 3.18 16.70 -1.73
C ALA A 418 1.77 17.28 -1.91
N VAL A 419 1.65 18.58 -2.22
CA VAL A 419 0.37 19.26 -2.38
C VAL A 419 -0.43 18.71 -3.58
N ASN A 420 -1.75 18.66 -3.45
CA ASN A 420 -2.62 18.22 -4.53
C ASN A 420 -2.95 19.37 -5.50
N LEU A 421 -2.26 19.41 -6.64
CA LEU A 421 -2.55 20.34 -7.76
C LEU A 421 -3.52 19.77 -8.80
N ARG A 422 -3.86 18.48 -8.70
CA ARG A 422 -4.69 17.76 -9.68
C ARG A 422 -6.08 18.39 -9.81
N THR A 423 -6.72 18.72 -8.70
CA THR A 423 -8.12 19.20 -8.72
C THR A 423 -8.28 20.56 -9.40
N ARG A 424 -7.29 21.46 -9.27
CA ARG A 424 -7.32 22.74 -10.00
C ARG A 424 -7.01 22.50 -11.48
N PHE A 425 -6.07 21.61 -11.79
CA PHE A 425 -5.77 21.25 -13.18
C PHE A 425 -6.94 20.59 -13.91
N GLU A 426 -7.69 19.69 -13.26
CA GLU A 426 -8.93 19.10 -13.80
C GLU A 426 -9.96 20.16 -14.22
N LYS A 427 -10.10 21.24 -13.41
CA LYS A 427 -10.98 22.37 -13.73
C LYS A 427 -10.47 23.19 -14.91
N ILE A 428 -9.16 23.40 -15.01
CA ILE A 428 -8.53 24.09 -16.13
C ILE A 428 -8.77 23.31 -17.43
N VAL A 429 -8.48 22.00 -17.44
CA VAL A 429 -8.70 21.13 -18.60
C VAL A 429 -10.18 21.15 -19.04
N LYS A 430 -11.11 21.07 -18.08
CA LYS A 430 -12.55 21.17 -18.37
C LYS A 430 -12.93 22.51 -19.00
N ARG A 431 -12.38 23.62 -18.49
CA ARG A 431 -12.63 24.97 -19.01
C ARG A 431 -12.04 25.19 -20.41
N ALA A 432 -10.96 24.49 -20.74
CA ALA A 432 -10.38 24.47 -22.09
C ALA A 432 -11.23 23.68 -23.12
N GLY A 433 -12.32 23.04 -22.69
CA GLY A 433 -13.13 22.18 -23.57
C GLY A 433 -12.43 20.88 -23.97
N VAL A 434 -11.38 20.46 -23.24
CA VAL A 434 -10.60 19.25 -23.53
C VAL A 434 -11.07 18.09 -22.66
N THR A 435 -11.19 16.91 -23.27
CA THR A 435 -11.48 15.67 -22.53
C THR A 435 -10.36 15.35 -21.55
N GLN A 436 -10.70 15.09 -20.29
CA GLN A 436 -9.71 14.75 -19.27
C GLN A 436 -9.05 13.40 -19.56
N TRP A 437 -7.73 13.33 -19.36
CA TRP A 437 -6.95 12.11 -19.51
C TRP A 437 -6.50 11.52 -18.16
N PRO A 438 -6.20 10.22 -18.09
CA PRO A 438 -5.68 9.59 -16.88
C PRO A 438 -4.31 10.16 -16.50
N ARG A 439 -3.96 10.09 -15.21
CA ARG A 439 -2.63 10.48 -14.68
C ARG A 439 -2.13 11.85 -15.19
N LEU A 440 -3.01 12.85 -15.19
CA LEU A 440 -2.84 14.19 -15.75
C LEU A 440 -1.38 14.68 -15.93
N TRP A 441 -0.67 14.94 -14.83
CA TRP A 441 0.72 15.43 -14.85
C TRP A 441 1.73 14.43 -15.42
N HIS A 442 1.56 13.15 -15.13
CA HIS A 442 2.51 12.12 -15.54
C HIS A 442 2.49 11.91 -17.06
N ASN A 443 1.31 12.00 -17.66
CA ASN A 443 1.18 11.82 -19.10
C ASN A 443 1.70 13.03 -19.88
N LEU A 444 1.63 14.26 -19.35
CA LEU A 444 2.33 15.42 -19.96
C LEU A 444 3.83 15.16 -20.07
N ARG A 445 4.44 14.68 -18.99
CA ARG A 445 5.85 14.31 -18.97
C ARG A 445 6.13 13.13 -19.91
N ALA A 446 5.22 12.16 -20.01
CA ALA A 446 5.38 11.03 -20.91
C ALA A 446 5.35 11.45 -22.38
N SER A 447 4.43 12.32 -22.76
CA SER A 447 4.39 12.90 -24.09
C SER A 447 5.68 13.62 -24.43
N ARG A 448 6.27 14.37 -23.48
CA ARG A 448 7.58 14.99 -23.71
C ARG A 448 8.69 13.98 -23.95
N GLN A 449 8.72 12.91 -23.17
CA GLN A 449 9.73 11.87 -23.32
C GLN A 449 9.64 11.20 -24.69
N THR A 450 8.43 10.84 -25.15
CA THR A 450 8.22 10.27 -26.48
C THR A 450 8.77 11.18 -27.59
N GLU A 451 8.41 12.47 -27.56
CA GLU A 451 8.88 13.45 -28.56
C GLU A 451 10.40 13.62 -28.57
N LEU A 452 11.04 13.57 -27.39
CA LEU A 452 12.49 13.70 -27.29
C LEU A 452 13.21 12.43 -27.76
N GLU A 453 12.66 11.24 -27.50
CA GLU A 453 13.27 9.96 -27.93
C GLU A 453 13.18 9.74 -29.45
N GLU A 454 12.31 10.46 -30.16
CA GLU A 454 12.35 10.53 -31.63
C GLU A 454 13.52 11.33 -32.17
N ARG A 455 14.04 12.27 -31.38
CA ARG A 455 15.06 13.24 -31.81
C ARG A 455 16.44 12.95 -31.24
N PHE A 456 16.50 12.29 -30.09
CA PHE A 456 17.71 12.09 -29.32
C PHE A 456 17.79 10.64 -28.80
N PRO A 457 19.01 10.09 -28.62
CA PRO A 457 19.18 8.76 -28.05
C PRO A 457 18.54 8.61 -26.66
N SER A 458 17.97 7.42 -26.37
CA SER A 458 17.19 7.18 -25.14
C SER A 458 17.99 7.47 -23.86
N HIS A 459 19.28 7.11 -23.79
CA HIS A 459 20.13 7.41 -22.63
C HIS A 459 20.25 8.92 -22.34
N VAL A 460 20.33 9.77 -23.37
CA VAL A 460 20.41 11.24 -23.24
C VAL A 460 19.10 11.78 -22.67
N VAL A 461 17.97 11.36 -23.24
CA VAL A 461 16.64 11.76 -22.77
C VAL A 461 16.39 11.29 -21.34
N CYS A 462 16.79 10.05 -21.02
CA CYS A 462 16.70 9.49 -19.68
C CYS A 462 17.53 10.28 -18.65
N GLN A 463 18.71 10.78 -19.04
CA GLN A 463 19.55 11.65 -18.20
C GLN A 463 18.86 12.98 -17.93
N TRP A 464 18.32 13.66 -18.96
CA TRP A 464 17.59 14.93 -18.79
C TRP A 464 16.31 14.77 -17.98
N LEU A 465 15.55 13.70 -18.20
CA LEU A 465 14.28 13.51 -17.51
C LEU A 465 14.48 12.86 -16.13
N GLY A 466 15.58 12.17 -15.87
CA GLY A 466 15.85 11.51 -14.59
C GLY A 466 15.02 10.24 -14.41
N ASN A 467 15.10 9.34 -15.38
CA ASN A 467 14.63 7.96 -15.34
C ASN A 467 15.66 7.02 -15.99
N SER A 468 15.48 5.71 -15.87
CA SER A 468 16.30 4.73 -16.59
C SER A 468 15.62 4.30 -17.89
N GLU A 469 16.39 3.84 -18.87
CA GLU A 469 15.86 3.36 -20.17
C GLU A 469 14.84 2.22 -20.00
N ALA A 470 15.08 1.31 -19.04
CA ALA A 470 14.12 0.26 -18.71
C ALA A 470 12.77 0.81 -18.21
N ILE A 471 12.78 1.95 -17.51
CA ILE A 471 11.56 2.63 -17.06
C ILE A 471 10.93 3.39 -18.23
N ALA A 472 11.73 4.04 -19.07
CA ALA A 472 11.31 4.73 -20.29
C ALA A 472 10.51 3.79 -21.21
N ARG A 473 11.12 2.67 -21.58
CA ARG A 473 10.51 1.63 -22.42
C ARG A 473 9.20 1.09 -21.88
N LYS A 474 9.08 0.99 -20.55
CA LYS A 474 7.89 0.39 -19.90
C LYS A 474 6.73 1.37 -19.67
N HIS A 475 7.02 2.67 -19.56
CA HIS A 475 6.05 3.63 -19.01
C HIS A 475 5.88 4.92 -19.80
N TYR A 476 6.82 5.25 -20.69
CA TYR A 476 6.92 6.57 -21.29
C TYR A 476 6.83 6.55 -22.82
N LEU A 477 7.46 5.58 -23.49
CA LEU A 477 7.35 5.43 -24.93
C LEU A 477 5.92 5.04 -25.34
N GLN A 478 5.31 5.86 -26.21
CA GLN A 478 3.96 5.68 -26.72
C GLN A 478 4.01 5.62 -28.24
N VAL A 479 3.28 4.69 -28.84
CA VAL A 479 3.06 4.63 -30.29
C VAL A 479 2.00 5.67 -30.65
N ARG A 480 2.26 6.50 -31.67
CA ARG A 480 1.35 7.54 -32.14
C ARG A 480 0.92 7.26 -33.57
N GLU A 481 -0.17 7.89 -33.98
CA GLU A 481 -0.69 7.77 -35.35
C GLU A 481 0.32 8.22 -36.41
N VAL A 482 1.05 9.29 -36.11
CA VAL A 482 2.15 9.80 -36.94
C VAL A 482 3.24 8.74 -37.18
N ASP A 483 3.46 7.81 -36.26
CA ASP A 483 4.48 6.76 -36.42
C ASP A 483 4.04 5.73 -37.47
N PHE A 484 2.74 5.41 -37.55
CA PHE A 484 2.17 4.59 -38.63
C PHE A 484 2.27 5.30 -39.99
N GLN A 485 1.99 6.60 -40.03
CA GLN A 485 2.10 7.40 -41.24
C GLN A 485 3.55 7.48 -41.73
N LYS A 486 4.51 7.72 -40.84
CA LYS A 486 5.95 7.73 -41.18
C LYS A 486 6.42 6.36 -41.67
N ALA A 487 5.96 5.27 -41.06
CA ALA A 487 6.36 3.91 -41.45
C ALA A 487 5.84 3.51 -42.84
N THR A 488 4.74 4.10 -43.30
CA THR A 488 4.14 3.82 -44.62
C THR A 488 4.65 4.74 -45.73
N GLN A 489 5.34 5.84 -45.39
CA GLN A 489 6.01 6.69 -46.37
C GLN A 489 7.30 5.99 -46.84
N LYS A 490 7.38 5.67 -48.14
CA LYS A 490 8.62 5.15 -48.76
C LYS A 490 9.75 6.15 -48.51
N ALA A 491 10.84 5.68 -47.93
CA ALA A 491 12.06 6.47 -47.71
C ALA A 491 12.49 7.10 -49.05
N THR A 492 12.28 8.41 -49.20
CA THR A 492 12.87 9.17 -50.28
C THR A 492 14.36 9.21 -49.98
N GLN A 493 15.15 8.51 -50.79
CA GLN A 493 16.61 8.50 -50.67
C GLN A 493 17.10 9.94 -50.74
N HIS A 494 17.50 10.51 -49.60
CA HIS A 494 18.37 11.68 -49.60
C HIS A 494 19.74 11.20 -50.05
N THR A 495 20.01 11.35 -51.34
CA THR A 495 21.37 11.25 -51.89
C THR A 495 22.17 12.40 -51.29
N LEU A 496 22.97 12.12 -50.27
CA LEU A 496 24.04 13.02 -49.85
C LEU A 496 25.11 12.93 -50.93
N GLU A 497 25.24 13.99 -51.74
CA GLU A 497 26.41 14.20 -52.59
C GLU A 497 27.63 14.38 -51.69
N CYS A 498 28.40 13.31 -51.52
CA CYS A 498 29.75 13.40 -50.97
C CYS A 498 30.64 14.08 -52.00
N VAL A 499 30.99 15.34 -51.76
CA VAL A 499 32.06 16.04 -52.47
C VAL A 499 33.37 15.28 -52.22
N GLY A 500 33.90 14.66 -53.28
CA GLY A 500 35.10 13.84 -53.23
C GLY A 500 36.35 14.68 -52.96
N ILE A 501 37.07 14.36 -51.89
CA ILE A 501 38.47 14.72 -51.72
C ILE A 501 39.29 13.57 -52.31
N THR A 502 40.02 13.88 -53.38
CA THR A 502 40.94 12.98 -54.06
C THR A 502 42.20 12.74 -53.22
N SER A 503 42.51 11.48 -52.93
CA SER A 503 43.90 11.06 -52.67
C SER A 503 44.17 9.65 -53.18
N HIS A 504 44.91 9.63 -54.28
CA HIS A 504 45.90 8.65 -54.77
C HIS A 504 46.01 7.30 -54.04
N GLY A 505 45.49 6.26 -54.71
CA GLY A 505 46.28 5.14 -55.25
C GLY A 505 46.82 4.07 -54.30
N VAL A 506 46.18 2.89 -54.27
CA VAL A 506 46.85 1.58 -54.41
C VAL A 506 45.89 0.62 -55.13
N THR A 507 46.41 0.04 -56.22
CA THR A 507 45.83 -1.00 -57.07
C THR A 507 45.87 -2.37 -56.38
N THR A 508 44.78 -3.15 -56.45
CA THR A 508 44.84 -4.58 -56.85
C THR A 508 43.46 -5.16 -57.19
N ASN A 509 43.35 -5.58 -58.45
CA ASN A 509 42.57 -6.66 -59.06
C ASN A 509 41.05 -6.82 -58.87
N ALA A 510 40.40 -6.81 -60.03
CA ALA A 510 38.98 -6.99 -60.31
C ALA A 510 38.49 -8.44 -60.23
N LYS A 511 37.22 -8.60 -59.84
CA LYS A 511 36.25 -9.57 -60.41
C LYS A 511 34.83 -8.98 -60.27
N THR A 512 34.16 -8.74 -61.39
CA THR A 512 32.76 -8.27 -61.51
C THR A 512 31.78 -9.47 -61.66
N PRO A 513 30.44 -9.30 -61.68
CA PRO A 513 29.57 -9.63 -60.55
C PRO A 513 28.53 -10.73 -60.85
N GLY A 514 28.15 -11.51 -59.84
CA GLY A 514 26.99 -12.42 -59.90
C GLY A 514 25.70 -11.72 -59.44
N LYS A 515 24.65 -11.74 -60.27
CA LYS A 515 23.31 -11.21 -59.98
C LYS A 515 22.76 -11.73 -58.63
N PRO A 516 22.10 -10.91 -57.81
CA PRO A 516 21.40 -11.40 -56.62
C PRO A 516 20.15 -12.18 -57.05
N ARG A 517 20.13 -13.47 -56.69
CA ARG A 517 19.00 -14.39 -56.84
C ARG A 517 17.93 -14.00 -55.81
N VAL A 518 16.82 -13.45 -56.27
CA VAL A 518 15.64 -13.19 -55.43
C VAL A 518 15.02 -14.55 -55.05
N LEU A 519 15.22 -14.97 -53.82
CA LEU A 519 14.47 -16.09 -53.23
C LEU A 519 13.12 -15.54 -52.77
N ALA A 520 12.10 -15.74 -53.61
CA ALA A 520 10.72 -15.55 -53.23
C ALA A 520 10.33 -16.64 -52.21
N LEU A 521 10.42 -16.31 -50.92
CA LEU A 521 9.79 -17.09 -49.86
C LEU A 521 8.28 -16.89 -49.98
N LYS A 522 7.57 -17.95 -50.37
CA LYS A 522 6.11 -18.02 -50.26
C LYS A 522 5.75 -17.97 -48.78
N VAL A 523 5.06 -16.91 -48.37
CA VAL A 523 4.44 -16.79 -47.06
C VAL A 523 3.26 -17.74 -47.03
N GLY A 524 3.29 -18.74 -46.14
CA GLY A 524 2.13 -19.56 -45.82
C GLY A 524 1.21 -18.81 -44.87
N ASP A 525 -0.10 -18.92 -45.09
CA ASP A 525 -1.14 -18.46 -44.17
C ASP A 525 -1.12 -19.37 -42.93
N GLU A 526 -0.35 -19.00 -41.90
CA GLU A 526 -0.62 -19.32 -40.49
C GLU A 526 0.49 -18.76 -39.57
N GLY A 527 0.07 -18.05 -38.51
CA GLY A 527 0.77 -17.97 -37.22
C GLY A 527 2.23 -17.45 -37.17
N LEU A 528 2.39 -16.20 -36.72
CA LEU A 528 3.67 -15.60 -36.35
C LEU A 528 4.37 -16.32 -35.17
N GLU A 529 5.24 -17.30 -35.44
CA GLU A 529 6.47 -17.57 -34.65
C GLU A 529 7.54 -18.21 -35.55
N PRO A 530 8.79 -17.69 -35.61
CA PRO A 530 9.87 -18.42 -36.27
C PRO A 530 10.41 -19.53 -35.35
N ALA A 531 10.41 -20.76 -35.88
CA ALA A 531 11.01 -21.94 -35.27
C ALA A 531 12.48 -21.70 -34.89
N THR A 532 12.82 -22.00 -33.63
CA THR A 532 14.20 -22.01 -33.14
C THR A 532 14.95 -23.15 -33.83
N SER A 533 15.95 -22.84 -34.65
CA SER A 533 16.88 -23.86 -35.13
C SER A 533 17.90 -24.19 -34.04
N THR A 534 17.91 -25.45 -33.64
CA THR A 534 19.02 -26.15 -32.99
C THR A 534 20.28 -26.10 -33.85
N VAL A 535 21.36 -25.55 -33.30
CA VAL A 535 22.70 -26.17 -33.18
C VAL A 535 23.30 -25.72 -31.86
#